data_AF-A0A9E7FIB5-F1
#
_entry.id   AF-A0A9E7FIB5-F1
#
_cell.length_a   1.000
_cell.length_b   1.000
_cell.length_c   1.000
_cell.angle_alpha   90.00
_cell.angle_beta   90.00
_cell.angle_gamma   90.00
#
_symmetry.space_group_name_H-M   'P 1'
#
loop_
_entity.id
_entity.type
_entity.pdbx_description
1 polymer ?
#
loop_
_entity_poly.entity_id
_entity_poly.type
_entity_poly.pdbx_seq_one_letter_code
_entity_poly.pdbx_strand_id
1 'polypeptide(L)'
;MRKVALDNGYFCMQLKSMSVQLRAIQKTMMHCTTGHWFSRRVLTTLAQILFLLKMPYLRRLAKSMRKPHGFVLLFMMHIIIGLLLYPIVLRCVGVPRRLKNYGNRSNLTSLATKKYEKAVQLNWNSPQALNNWGLALQELGAIVPVREKQTIIKTAISKFRAAIQLQFDFHRAIYNLGTVLYGLAEDTFRSGRPINAKEVSPDELYSQSAIYIAAAHSLKPNYSVYHSALRLVRSMLPLPYFKAGYLTAQPAHIPIAPHKDWQRSQFVLNHEGLQQVSRVDKHLSQNPSGRSQGSPPVDKSLVKVDIRDIVSVSACADLTLPQGAGLCIDTINGPIYLVADTWESLYGWLDAIRLVYTIFARGKSDILAGIITG
;
A
#
# COMPACT_ATOMS: atom_id res chain seq x y z
N MET A 1 -2.38 2.32 -51.34
CA MET A 1 -1.75 3.62 -51.02
C MET A 1 -2.74 4.74 -51.32
N ARG A 2 -2.96 5.65 -50.36
CA ARG A 2 -3.75 6.90 -50.37
C ARG A 2 -4.81 6.93 -49.26
N LYS A 3 -4.34 7.25 -48.04
CA LYS A 3 -5.11 8.01 -47.04
C LYS A 3 -4.14 8.76 -46.13
N VAL A 4 -3.32 9.62 -46.76
CA VAL A 4 -2.47 10.65 -46.12
C VAL A 4 -2.67 11.93 -46.94
N ALA A 5 -3.88 12.50 -46.89
CA ALA A 5 -4.22 13.69 -47.67
C ALA A 5 -5.35 14.54 -47.05
N LEU A 6 -5.55 14.50 -45.73
CA LEU A 6 -6.56 15.36 -45.06
C LEU A 6 -6.00 16.27 -43.95
N ASP A 7 -4.69 16.22 -43.65
CA ASP A 7 -4.08 17.03 -42.57
C ASP A 7 -3.37 18.32 -43.03
N ASN A 8 -3.25 18.57 -44.34
CA ASN A 8 -2.54 19.79 -44.84
C ASN A 8 -3.46 21.01 -45.08
N GLY A 9 -4.79 20.87 -44.97
CA GLY A 9 -5.73 21.99 -45.15
C GLY A 9 -5.93 22.87 -43.91
N TYR A 10 -5.90 22.26 -42.71
CA TYR A 10 -6.16 22.97 -41.45
C TYR A 10 -4.97 23.81 -40.96
N PHE A 11 -3.75 23.46 -41.39
CA PHE A 11 -2.53 24.17 -41.00
C PHE A 11 -2.35 25.52 -41.72
N CYS A 12 -2.89 25.65 -42.94
CA CYS A 12 -2.73 26.86 -43.76
C CYS A 12 -3.72 27.99 -43.37
N MET A 13 -4.89 27.65 -42.81
CA MET A 13 -5.86 28.66 -42.31
C MET A 13 -5.42 29.34 -41.00
N GLN A 14 -4.66 28.65 -40.14
CA GLN A 14 -4.17 29.21 -38.87
C GLN A 14 -3.06 30.27 -39.06
N LEU A 15 -2.24 30.16 -40.11
CA LEU A 15 -1.15 31.10 -40.39
C LEU A 15 -1.65 32.47 -40.90
N LYS A 16 -2.77 32.52 -41.65
CA LYS A 16 -3.36 33.81 -42.09
C LYS A 16 -4.00 34.58 -40.94
N SER A 17 -4.60 33.90 -39.97
CA SER A 17 -5.21 34.51 -38.77
C SER A 17 -4.19 35.17 -37.84
N MET A 18 -3.01 34.56 -37.66
CA MET A 18 -1.92 35.14 -36.86
C MET A 18 -1.35 36.45 -37.44
N SER A 19 -1.35 36.62 -38.76
CA SER A 19 -0.84 37.84 -39.43
C SER A 19 -1.73 39.07 -39.25
N VAL A 20 -3.02 38.87 -38.95
CA VAL A 20 -4.00 39.94 -38.72
C VAL A 20 -3.94 40.39 -37.25
N GLN A 21 -3.75 39.45 -36.32
CA GLN A 21 -3.57 39.76 -34.90
C GLN A 21 -2.25 40.52 -34.62
N LEU A 22 -1.17 40.21 -35.34
CA LEU A 22 0.11 40.93 -35.19
C LEU A 22 0.01 42.42 -35.56
N ARG A 23 -0.77 42.76 -36.60
CA ARG A 23 -0.96 44.15 -37.05
C ARG A 23 -1.87 44.96 -36.12
N ALA A 24 -2.82 44.31 -35.43
CA ALA A 24 -3.64 44.95 -34.42
C ALA A 24 -2.82 45.33 -33.17
N ILE A 25 -1.93 44.44 -32.72
CA ILE A 25 -1.05 44.65 -31.55
C ILE A 25 -0.05 45.80 -31.80
N GLN A 26 0.40 45.98 -33.03
CA GLN A 26 1.31 47.06 -33.41
C GLN A 26 0.65 48.45 -33.37
N LYS A 27 -0.65 48.55 -33.64
CA LYS A 27 -1.43 49.81 -33.52
C LYS A 27 -1.72 50.18 -32.07
N THR A 28 -1.97 49.21 -31.19
CA THR A 28 -2.26 49.47 -29.77
C THR A 28 -1.01 49.92 -28.99
N MET A 29 0.18 49.48 -29.39
CA MET A 29 1.44 49.88 -28.75
C MET A 29 1.85 51.34 -29.03
N MET A 30 1.40 51.97 -30.12
CA MET A 30 1.70 53.38 -30.39
C MET A 30 0.86 54.37 -29.56
N HIS A 31 -0.19 53.92 -28.88
CA HIS A 31 -1.10 54.80 -28.13
C HIS A 31 -0.81 54.92 -26.62
N CYS A 32 0.12 54.12 -26.06
CA CYS A 32 0.31 54.02 -24.59
C CYS A 32 1.55 54.74 -24.04
N THR A 33 2.23 55.59 -24.80
CA THR A 33 3.48 56.28 -24.37
C THR A 33 3.26 57.68 -23.78
N THR A 34 2.17 57.93 -23.03
CA THR A 34 1.94 59.21 -22.34
C THR A 34 1.23 59.02 -20.99
N GLY A 35 1.96 59.12 -19.86
CA GLY A 35 1.35 59.33 -18.53
C GLY A 35 2.04 58.65 -17.33
N HIS A 36 2.55 59.46 -16.40
CA HIS A 36 3.17 59.12 -15.11
C HIS A 36 2.17 58.65 -14.02
N TRP A 37 2.57 57.74 -13.10
CA TRP A 37 2.54 57.95 -11.63
C TRP A 37 3.12 56.75 -10.84
N PHE A 38 3.68 57.06 -9.67
CA PHE A 38 4.60 56.26 -8.86
C PHE A 38 3.90 55.14 -8.04
N SER A 39 4.67 54.08 -7.69
CA SER A 39 4.45 53.05 -6.65
C SER A 39 4.22 51.58 -7.10
N ARG A 40 5.15 51.04 -7.90
CA ARG A 40 5.44 49.58 -7.99
C ARG A 40 6.95 49.24 -8.01
N ARG A 41 7.82 50.25 -8.01
CA ARG A 41 9.28 50.09 -8.19
C ARG A 41 10.04 49.60 -6.95
N VAL A 42 9.47 49.67 -5.75
CA VAL A 42 10.17 49.26 -4.50
C VAL A 42 9.96 47.77 -4.20
N LEU A 43 8.80 47.19 -4.52
CA LEU A 43 8.58 45.75 -4.38
C LEU A 43 9.23 44.91 -5.49
N THR A 44 9.32 45.44 -6.70
CA THR A 44 9.97 44.72 -7.82
C THR A 44 11.49 44.69 -7.69
N THR A 45 12.10 45.71 -7.10
CA THR A 45 13.55 45.75 -6.87
C THR A 45 14.00 44.73 -5.82
N LEU A 46 13.26 44.56 -4.71
CA LEU A 46 13.55 43.52 -3.70
C LEU A 46 13.40 42.09 -4.25
N ALA A 47 12.36 41.84 -5.04
CA ALA A 47 12.15 40.54 -5.69
C ALA A 47 13.19 40.26 -6.80
N GLN A 48 13.62 41.29 -7.53
CA GLN A 48 14.69 41.19 -8.53
C GLN A 48 16.05 40.93 -7.89
N ILE A 49 16.37 41.54 -6.73
CA ILE A 49 17.62 41.31 -6.00
C ILE A 49 17.69 39.87 -5.46
N LEU A 50 16.60 39.34 -4.89
CA LEU A 50 16.51 37.97 -4.40
C LEU A 50 16.57 36.91 -5.52
N PHE A 51 15.99 37.20 -6.69
CA PHE A 51 16.01 36.30 -7.85
C PHE A 51 17.37 36.31 -8.58
N LEU A 52 18.07 37.45 -8.58
CA LEU A 52 19.42 37.61 -9.14
C LEU A 52 20.50 36.89 -8.32
N LEU A 53 20.28 36.65 -7.02
CA LEU A 53 21.25 36.01 -6.13
C LEU A 53 21.42 34.49 -6.36
N LYS A 54 20.53 33.82 -7.13
CA LYS A 54 20.53 32.35 -7.28
C LYS A 54 20.85 31.78 -8.67
N MET A 55 21.30 32.59 -9.63
CA MET A 55 21.66 32.11 -10.97
C MET A 55 23.19 32.12 -11.22
N PRO A 56 23.92 31.00 -11.01
CA PRO A 56 25.37 30.91 -11.20
C PRO A 56 25.83 31.07 -12.67
N TYR A 57 24.89 31.08 -13.63
CA TYR A 57 25.14 31.26 -15.06
C TYR A 57 25.40 32.72 -15.44
N LEU A 58 24.59 33.65 -14.91
CA LEU A 58 24.74 35.09 -15.20
C LEU A 58 25.99 35.70 -14.57
N ARG A 59 26.45 35.20 -13.41
CA ARG A 59 27.73 35.58 -12.78
C ARG A 59 28.95 35.26 -13.66
N ARG A 60 28.91 34.16 -14.40
CA ARG A 60 29.98 33.77 -15.33
C ARG A 60 29.98 34.63 -16.59
N LEU A 61 28.79 34.96 -17.11
CA LEU A 61 28.65 35.84 -18.27
C LEU A 61 29.06 37.30 -17.97
N ALA A 62 28.73 37.81 -16.78
CA ALA A 62 29.05 39.17 -16.36
C ALA A 62 30.57 39.42 -16.21
N LYS A 63 31.34 38.41 -15.79
CA LYS A 63 32.81 38.50 -15.70
C LYS A 63 33.52 38.49 -17.06
N SER A 64 32.84 38.04 -18.13
CA SER A 64 33.43 37.91 -19.47
C SER A 64 33.21 39.14 -20.37
N MET A 65 32.39 40.11 -19.96
CA MET A 65 31.95 41.23 -20.80
C MET A 65 32.66 42.52 -20.40
N ARG A 66 33.53 43.06 -21.29
CA ARG A 66 34.40 44.22 -20.99
C ARG A 66 33.71 45.59 -21.01
N LYS A 67 32.40 45.67 -21.31
CA LYS A 67 31.62 46.94 -21.32
C LYS A 67 30.21 46.77 -20.76
N PRO A 68 29.75 47.65 -19.85
CA PRO A 68 28.50 47.49 -19.09
C PRO A 68 27.22 47.63 -19.94
N HIS A 69 27.26 48.35 -21.07
CA HIS A 69 26.07 48.63 -21.88
C HIS A 69 25.49 47.39 -22.59
N GLY A 70 26.33 46.43 -23.00
CA GLY A 70 25.88 45.22 -23.68
C GLY A 70 25.19 44.21 -22.74
N PHE A 71 25.62 44.16 -21.48
CA PHE A 71 25.00 43.30 -20.46
C PHE A 71 23.60 43.79 -20.09
N VAL A 72 23.41 45.10 -19.97
CA VAL A 72 22.09 45.70 -19.68
C VAL A 72 21.10 45.42 -20.81
N LEU A 73 21.52 45.46 -22.07
CA LEU A 73 20.65 45.19 -23.22
C LEU A 73 20.21 43.72 -23.28
N LEU A 74 21.13 42.77 -23.06
CA LEU A 74 20.84 41.33 -23.01
C LEU A 74 19.97 40.95 -21.80
N PHE A 75 20.24 41.56 -20.65
CA PHE A 75 19.47 41.34 -19.42
C PHE A 75 18.05 41.89 -19.53
N MET A 76 17.88 43.07 -20.14
CA MET A 76 16.56 43.64 -20.44
C MET A 76 15.79 42.83 -21.48
N MET A 77 16.46 42.30 -22.52
CA MET A 77 15.85 41.40 -23.50
C MET A 77 15.32 40.11 -22.86
N HIS A 78 16.06 39.50 -21.92
CA HIS A 78 15.59 38.30 -21.21
C HIS A 78 14.41 38.59 -20.25
N ILE A 79 14.41 39.75 -19.59
CA ILE A 79 13.27 40.18 -18.74
C ILE A 79 12.03 40.45 -19.60
N ILE A 80 12.18 41.07 -20.76
CA ILE A 80 11.08 41.39 -21.68
C ILE A 80 10.52 40.10 -22.32
N ILE A 81 11.36 39.16 -22.73
CA ILE A 81 10.93 37.84 -23.24
C ILE A 81 10.22 37.04 -22.13
N GLY A 82 10.72 37.09 -20.90
CA GLY A 82 10.07 36.47 -19.73
C GLY A 82 8.70 37.08 -19.39
N LEU A 83 8.57 38.40 -19.42
CA LEU A 83 7.32 39.13 -19.16
C LEU A 83 6.29 39.01 -20.29
N LEU A 84 6.73 38.83 -21.55
CA LEU A 84 5.85 38.64 -22.71
C LEU A 84 5.36 37.19 -22.85
N LEU A 85 6.14 36.19 -22.38
CA LEU A 85 5.73 34.78 -22.40
C LEU A 85 4.94 34.37 -21.15
N TYR A 86 5.07 35.08 -20.03
CA TYR A 86 4.35 34.79 -18.79
C TYR A 86 2.80 34.76 -18.94
N PRO A 87 2.16 35.66 -19.71
CA PRO A 87 0.70 35.61 -19.93
C PRO A 87 0.27 34.46 -20.85
N ILE A 88 1.16 33.98 -21.73
CA ILE A 88 0.90 32.84 -22.62
C ILE A 88 1.03 31.53 -21.84
N VAL A 89 2.01 31.43 -20.94
CA VAL A 89 2.15 30.29 -20.03
C VAL A 89 0.96 30.22 -19.05
N LEU A 90 0.47 31.35 -18.53
CA LEU A 90 -0.70 31.36 -17.63
C LEU A 90 -2.03 31.03 -18.34
N ARG A 91 -2.19 31.35 -19.64
CA ARG A 91 -3.33 30.88 -20.47
C ARG A 91 -3.19 29.41 -20.90
N CYS A 92 -1.98 28.85 -20.89
CA CYS A 92 -1.74 27.40 -21.03
C CYS A 92 -1.93 26.63 -19.72
N VAL A 93 -2.04 27.30 -18.56
CA VAL A 93 -2.56 26.73 -17.31
C VAL A 93 -4.08 26.92 -17.22
N GLY A 94 -4.76 26.70 -18.36
CA GLY A 94 -6.11 26.17 -18.33
C GLY A 94 -6.03 24.71 -17.87
N VAL A 95 -6.38 24.44 -16.62
CA VAL A 95 -6.82 23.10 -16.20
C VAL A 95 -8.07 22.81 -17.06
N PRO A 96 -8.02 21.88 -18.04
CA PRO A 96 -8.13 20.45 -17.73
C PRO A 96 -7.40 19.52 -18.75
N ARG A 97 -6.13 19.18 -18.52
CA ARG A 97 -5.53 17.93 -19.05
C ARG A 97 -5.64 16.75 -18.07
N ARG A 98 -5.81 17.02 -16.76
CA ARG A 98 -5.96 15.95 -15.74
C ARG A 98 -7.23 15.13 -15.94
N LEU A 99 -8.40 15.77 -16.08
CA LEU A 99 -9.70 15.06 -16.17
C LEU A 99 -9.80 14.17 -17.42
N LYS A 100 -9.26 14.61 -18.57
CA LYS A 100 -9.26 13.83 -19.83
C LYS A 100 -8.37 12.59 -19.71
N ASN A 101 -7.25 12.68 -18.98
CA ASN A 101 -6.38 11.54 -18.67
C ASN A 101 -6.99 10.60 -17.62
N TYR A 102 -7.74 11.10 -16.63
CA TYR A 102 -8.44 10.25 -15.66
C TYR A 102 -9.59 9.47 -16.30
N GLY A 103 -10.37 10.07 -17.21
CA GLY A 103 -11.40 9.37 -17.97
C GLY A 103 -10.81 8.23 -18.83
N ASN A 104 -9.70 8.51 -19.53
CA ASN A 104 -8.99 7.49 -20.29
C ASN A 104 -8.36 6.41 -19.39
N ARG A 105 -7.74 6.79 -18.26
CA ARG A 105 -7.13 5.84 -17.30
C ARG A 105 -8.19 4.96 -16.65
N SER A 106 -9.32 5.53 -16.21
CA SER A 106 -10.45 4.77 -15.65
C SER A 106 -11.01 3.77 -16.65
N ASN A 107 -11.23 4.20 -17.89
CA ASN A 107 -11.70 3.31 -18.96
C ASN A 107 -10.70 2.19 -19.27
N LEU A 108 -9.40 2.50 -19.34
CA LEU A 108 -8.33 1.51 -19.56
C LEU A 108 -8.23 0.50 -18.40
N THR A 109 -8.27 0.96 -17.15
CA THR A 109 -8.20 0.08 -15.97
C THR A 109 -9.45 -0.78 -15.82
N SER A 110 -10.64 -0.22 -16.11
CA SER A 110 -11.90 -0.98 -16.17
C SER A 110 -11.85 -2.05 -17.26
N LEU A 111 -11.35 -1.71 -18.45
CA LEU A 111 -11.17 -2.67 -19.54
C LEU A 111 -10.17 -3.78 -19.19
N ALA A 112 -9.06 -3.43 -18.55
CA ALA A 112 -8.07 -4.40 -18.07
C ALA A 112 -8.69 -5.36 -17.06
N THR A 113 -9.48 -4.85 -16.12
CA THR A 113 -10.22 -5.66 -15.13
C THR A 113 -11.14 -6.68 -15.81
N LYS A 114 -11.92 -6.25 -16.81
CA LYS A 114 -12.80 -7.15 -17.59
C LYS A 114 -12.02 -8.20 -18.40
N LYS A 115 -10.84 -7.86 -18.91
CA LYS A 115 -9.98 -8.82 -19.62
C LYS A 115 -9.43 -9.88 -18.68
N TYR A 116 -8.99 -9.50 -17.48
CA TYR A 116 -8.51 -10.46 -16.48
C TYR A 116 -9.63 -11.32 -15.90
N GLU A 117 -10.82 -10.74 -15.70
CA GLU A 117 -12.02 -11.52 -15.35
C GLU A 117 -12.30 -12.62 -16.39
N LYS A 118 -12.32 -12.27 -17.68
CA LYS A 118 -12.45 -13.26 -18.77
C LYS A 118 -11.32 -14.28 -18.78
N ALA A 119 -10.08 -13.85 -18.56
CA ALA A 119 -8.93 -14.76 -18.51
C ALA A 119 -9.08 -15.79 -17.37
N VAL A 120 -9.58 -15.37 -16.21
CA VAL A 120 -9.85 -16.26 -15.06
C VAL A 120 -11.07 -17.15 -15.32
N GLN A 121 -12.08 -16.68 -16.05
CA GLN A 121 -13.20 -17.55 -16.47
C GLN A 121 -12.74 -18.67 -17.42
N LEU A 122 -11.82 -18.35 -18.33
CA LEU A 122 -11.23 -19.34 -19.24
C LEU A 122 -10.25 -20.27 -18.53
N ASN A 123 -9.51 -19.74 -17.55
CA ASN A 123 -8.57 -20.51 -16.76
C ASN A 123 -8.61 -20.13 -15.27
N TRP A 124 -9.52 -20.78 -14.54
CA TRP A 124 -9.79 -20.47 -13.12
C TRP A 124 -8.65 -20.88 -12.18
N ASN A 125 -7.75 -21.77 -12.63
CA ASN A 125 -6.67 -22.31 -11.82
C ASN A 125 -5.31 -21.58 -12.02
N SER A 126 -5.32 -20.34 -12.54
CA SER A 126 -4.10 -19.54 -12.71
C SER A 126 -3.89 -18.52 -11.58
N PRO A 127 -2.90 -18.74 -10.68
CA PRO A 127 -2.51 -17.75 -9.67
C PRO A 127 -2.13 -16.41 -10.27
N GLN A 128 -1.40 -16.41 -11.39
CA GLN A 128 -0.92 -15.19 -12.06
C GLN A 128 -2.08 -14.36 -12.61
N ALA A 129 -3.09 -15.00 -13.22
CA ALA A 129 -4.26 -14.30 -13.72
C ALA A 129 -5.07 -13.66 -12.57
N LEU A 130 -5.27 -14.41 -11.47
CA LEU A 130 -5.94 -13.91 -10.27
C LEU A 130 -5.18 -12.74 -9.61
N ASN A 131 -3.85 -12.84 -9.50
CA ASN A 131 -3.01 -11.75 -8.98
C ASN A 131 -3.08 -10.50 -9.86
N ASN A 132 -3.01 -10.66 -11.19
CA ASN A 132 -3.11 -9.53 -12.11
C ASN A 132 -4.50 -8.90 -12.11
N TRP A 133 -5.55 -9.70 -11.92
CA TRP A 133 -6.90 -9.19 -11.70
C TRP A 133 -6.98 -8.36 -10.42
N GLY A 134 -6.43 -8.86 -9.31
CA GLY A 134 -6.34 -8.12 -8.05
C GLY A 134 -5.61 -6.79 -8.19
N LEU A 135 -4.48 -6.76 -8.92
CA LEU A 135 -3.73 -5.54 -9.21
C LEU A 135 -4.53 -4.54 -10.04
N ALA A 136 -5.24 -5.00 -11.07
CA ALA A 136 -6.10 -4.14 -11.89
C ALA A 136 -7.25 -3.53 -11.06
N LEU A 137 -7.84 -4.31 -10.15
CA LEU A 137 -8.86 -3.84 -9.22
C LEU A 137 -8.30 -2.83 -8.21
N GLN A 138 -7.09 -3.04 -7.68
CA GLN A 138 -6.42 -2.09 -6.79
C GLN A 138 -6.19 -0.73 -7.49
N GLU A 139 -5.68 -0.76 -8.72
CA GLU A 139 -5.50 0.46 -9.54
C GLU A 139 -6.84 1.13 -9.86
N LEU A 140 -7.90 0.35 -10.09
CA LEU A 140 -9.25 0.87 -10.30
C LEU A 140 -9.77 1.54 -9.02
N GLY A 141 -9.57 0.90 -7.86
CA GLY A 141 -9.92 1.42 -6.55
C GLY A 141 -9.28 2.77 -6.23
N ALA A 142 -8.08 3.03 -6.76
CA ALA A 142 -7.36 4.29 -6.57
C ALA A 142 -7.94 5.48 -7.37
N ILE A 143 -8.77 5.23 -8.37
CA ILE A 143 -9.30 6.26 -9.29
C ILE A 143 -10.83 6.41 -9.26
N VAL A 144 -11.55 5.42 -8.74
CA VAL A 144 -13.01 5.47 -8.57
C VAL A 144 -13.42 6.30 -7.34
N PRO A 145 -14.68 6.78 -7.28
CA PRO A 145 -15.21 7.43 -6.09
C PRO A 145 -15.15 6.52 -4.86
N VAL A 146 -15.01 7.13 -3.67
CA VAL A 146 -14.88 6.45 -2.37
C VAL A 146 -16.00 5.43 -2.12
N ARG A 147 -17.23 5.69 -2.62
CA ARG A 147 -18.38 4.78 -2.47
C ARG A 147 -18.15 3.41 -3.12
N GLU A 148 -17.48 3.38 -4.27
CA GLU A 148 -17.21 2.14 -5.03
C GLU A 148 -15.88 1.50 -4.63
N LYS A 149 -14.92 2.33 -4.19
CA LYS A 149 -13.58 1.90 -3.78
C LYS A 149 -13.62 0.74 -2.79
N GLN A 150 -14.47 0.79 -1.77
CA GLN A 150 -14.51 -0.24 -0.72
C GLN A 150 -14.85 -1.63 -1.28
N THR A 151 -15.84 -1.72 -2.18
CA THR A 151 -16.25 -2.98 -2.79
C THR A 151 -15.17 -3.52 -3.72
N ILE A 152 -14.58 -2.66 -4.55
CA ILE A 152 -13.51 -3.02 -5.48
C ILE A 152 -12.27 -3.53 -4.73
N ILE A 153 -11.88 -2.88 -3.62
CA ILE A 153 -10.77 -3.31 -2.78
C ILE A 153 -11.05 -4.66 -2.11
N LYS A 154 -12.28 -4.89 -1.60
CA LYS A 154 -12.68 -6.19 -1.06
C LYS A 154 -12.58 -7.30 -2.12
N THR A 155 -13.00 -7.03 -3.37
CA THR A 155 -12.82 -7.96 -4.48
C THR A 155 -11.35 -8.21 -4.79
N ALA A 156 -10.50 -7.17 -4.80
CA ALA A 156 -9.06 -7.31 -5.01
C ALA A 156 -8.42 -8.24 -3.96
N ILE A 157 -8.73 -8.03 -2.68
CA ILE A 157 -8.29 -8.88 -1.56
C ILE A 157 -8.69 -10.34 -1.80
N SER A 158 -9.94 -10.59 -2.20
CA SER A 158 -10.42 -11.94 -2.52
C SER A 158 -9.64 -12.58 -3.66
N LYS A 159 -9.29 -11.84 -4.72
CA LYS A 159 -8.49 -12.37 -5.83
C LYS A 159 -7.05 -12.69 -5.43
N PHE A 160 -6.42 -11.85 -4.61
CA PHE A 160 -5.09 -12.17 -4.08
C PHE A 160 -5.11 -13.40 -3.18
N ARG A 161 -6.10 -13.52 -2.28
CA ARG A 161 -6.28 -14.72 -1.45
C ARG A 161 -6.48 -15.98 -2.31
N ALA A 162 -7.31 -15.93 -3.34
CA ALA A 162 -7.49 -17.04 -4.26
C ALA A 162 -6.18 -17.43 -4.99
N ALA A 163 -5.37 -16.44 -5.40
CA ALA A 163 -4.06 -16.70 -6.00
C ALA A 163 -3.10 -17.41 -5.02
N ILE A 164 -3.10 -17.01 -3.75
CA ILE A 164 -2.30 -17.64 -2.69
C ILE A 164 -2.80 -19.06 -2.40
N GLN A 165 -4.12 -19.30 -2.42
CA GLN A 165 -4.68 -20.64 -2.20
C GLN A 165 -4.32 -21.64 -3.30
N LEU A 166 -4.19 -21.18 -4.55
CA LEU A 166 -3.71 -22.03 -5.66
C LEU A 166 -2.21 -22.27 -5.60
N GLN A 167 -1.44 -21.28 -5.13
CA GLN A 167 0.01 -21.37 -4.98
C GLN A 167 0.46 -20.64 -3.73
N PHE A 168 0.63 -21.39 -2.63
CA PHE A 168 0.93 -20.81 -1.32
C PHE A 168 2.24 -20.04 -1.27
N ASP A 169 3.23 -20.38 -2.09
CA ASP A 169 4.51 -19.68 -2.17
C ASP A 169 4.54 -18.55 -3.20
N PHE A 170 3.36 -18.14 -3.72
CA PHE A 170 3.27 -17.07 -4.71
C PHE A 170 3.49 -15.69 -4.07
N HIS A 171 4.76 -15.40 -3.76
CA HIS A 171 5.22 -14.22 -3.03
C HIS A 171 4.73 -12.87 -3.60
N ARG A 172 4.47 -12.79 -4.92
CA ARG A 172 3.89 -11.59 -5.54
C ARG A 172 2.47 -11.32 -5.06
N ALA A 173 1.61 -12.35 -5.00
CA ALA A 173 0.25 -12.21 -4.50
C ALA A 173 0.23 -11.93 -2.98
N ILE A 174 1.11 -12.61 -2.23
CA ILE A 174 1.32 -12.35 -0.79
C ILE A 174 1.70 -10.88 -0.57
N TYR A 175 2.72 -10.38 -1.27
CA TYR A 175 3.14 -8.99 -1.17
C TYR A 175 2.03 -8.01 -1.54
N ASN A 176 1.37 -8.23 -2.68
CA ASN A 176 0.30 -7.35 -3.16
C ASN A 176 -0.87 -7.30 -2.17
N LEU A 177 -1.26 -8.43 -1.59
CA LEU A 177 -2.26 -8.47 -0.52
C LEU A 177 -1.83 -7.63 0.69
N GLY A 178 -0.59 -7.77 1.13
CA GLY A 178 -0.03 -6.93 2.19
C GLY A 178 -0.13 -5.43 1.87
N THR A 179 0.20 -5.02 0.65
CA THR A 179 0.09 -3.60 0.23
C THR A 179 -1.36 -3.09 0.18
N VAL A 180 -2.31 -3.93 -0.25
CA VAL A 180 -3.73 -3.56 -0.30
C VAL A 180 -4.29 -3.41 1.10
N LEU A 181 -3.91 -4.30 2.03
CA LEU A 181 -4.31 -4.21 3.44
C LEU A 181 -3.75 -2.95 4.10
N TYR A 182 -2.50 -2.57 3.80
CA TYR A 182 -1.92 -1.30 4.25
C TYR A 182 -2.73 -0.10 3.75
N GLY A 183 -3.03 -0.08 2.44
CA GLY A 183 -3.85 0.99 1.84
C GLY A 183 -5.25 1.07 2.46
N LEU A 184 -5.86 -0.08 2.74
CA LEU A 184 -7.16 -0.15 3.42
C LEU A 184 -7.08 0.34 4.87
N ALA A 185 -5.99 0.06 5.58
CA ALA A 185 -5.75 0.58 6.93
C ALA A 185 -5.66 2.11 6.93
N GLU A 186 -4.88 2.69 6.00
CA GLU A 186 -4.75 4.13 5.81
C GLU A 186 -6.08 4.81 5.46
N ASP A 187 -6.85 4.21 4.55
CA ASP A 187 -8.16 4.74 4.16
C ASP A 187 -9.14 4.72 5.35
N THR A 188 -9.18 3.61 6.08
CA THR A 188 -10.03 3.45 7.27
C THR A 188 -9.64 4.46 8.34
N PHE A 189 -8.34 4.58 8.64
CA PHE A 189 -7.79 5.53 9.61
C PHE A 189 -8.14 6.99 9.26
N ARG A 190 -7.96 7.39 8.00
CA ARG A 190 -8.25 8.76 7.54
C ARG A 190 -9.73 9.07 7.49
N SER A 191 -10.58 8.06 7.25
CA SER A 191 -12.01 8.27 7.12
C SER A 191 -12.68 8.71 8.42
N GLY A 192 -12.07 8.40 9.58
CA GLY A 192 -12.58 8.75 10.91
C GLY A 192 -13.99 8.23 11.20
N ARG A 193 -14.50 7.30 10.37
CA ARG A 193 -15.85 6.75 10.52
C ARG A 193 -15.89 5.89 11.78
N PRO A 194 -17.00 5.92 12.54
CA PRO A 194 -17.18 4.96 13.62
C PRO A 194 -17.08 3.56 13.03
N ILE A 195 -16.07 2.82 13.48
CA ILE A 195 -15.85 1.42 13.08
C ILE A 195 -17.07 0.66 13.58
N ASN A 196 -17.87 0.11 12.66
CA ASN A 196 -18.94 -0.80 13.06
C ASN A 196 -18.30 -2.01 13.76
N ALA A 197 -18.97 -2.62 14.75
CA ALA A 197 -18.44 -3.77 15.47
C ALA A 197 -18.05 -4.98 14.57
N LYS A 198 -18.48 -4.97 13.29
CA LYS A 198 -18.15 -5.95 12.26
C LYS A 198 -16.94 -5.58 11.37
N GLU A 199 -16.42 -4.36 11.46
CA GLU A 199 -15.30 -3.90 10.63
C GLU A 199 -13.96 -4.07 11.36
N VAL A 200 -12.94 -4.51 10.63
CA VAL A 200 -11.58 -4.72 11.17
C VAL A 200 -10.96 -3.37 11.49
N SER A 201 -10.36 -3.23 12.67
CA SER A 201 -9.70 -2.00 13.06
C SER A 201 -8.49 -1.68 12.15
N PRO A 202 -8.13 -0.39 11.98
CA PRO A 202 -6.92 -0.02 11.25
C PRO A 202 -5.66 -0.73 11.76
N ASP A 203 -5.52 -0.89 13.08
CA ASP A 203 -4.36 -1.55 13.70
C ASP A 203 -4.26 -3.03 13.34
N GLU A 204 -5.38 -3.76 13.30
CA GLU A 204 -5.39 -5.15 12.86
C GLU A 204 -5.09 -5.24 11.36
N LEU A 205 -5.56 -4.30 10.53
CA LEU A 205 -5.21 -4.24 9.11
C LEU A 205 -3.71 -3.96 8.88
N TYR A 206 -3.11 -3.07 9.67
CA TYR A 206 -1.66 -2.82 9.66
C TYR A 206 -0.87 -4.07 10.08
N SER A 207 -1.30 -4.74 11.14
CA SER A 207 -0.71 -6.01 11.60
C SER A 207 -0.80 -7.10 10.52
N GLN A 208 -1.97 -7.29 9.91
CA GLN A 208 -2.15 -8.23 8.80
C GLN A 208 -1.27 -7.86 7.59
N SER A 209 -1.18 -6.58 7.24
CA SER A 209 -0.28 -6.10 6.18
C SER A 209 1.17 -6.50 6.46
N ALA A 210 1.63 -6.26 7.69
CA ALA A 210 2.98 -6.59 8.11
C ALA A 210 3.28 -8.08 8.05
N ILE A 211 2.33 -8.93 8.47
CA ILE A 211 2.39 -10.39 8.34
C ILE A 211 2.64 -10.81 6.89
N TYR A 212 1.83 -10.31 5.94
CA TYR A 212 1.98 -10.64 4.53
C TYR A 212 3.30 -10.12 3.94
N ILE A 213 3.69 -8.89 4.25
CA ILE A 213 4.95 -8.31 3.74
C ILE A 213 6.16 -9.06 4.29
N ALA A 214 6.16 -9.42 5.57
CA ALA A 214 7.21 -10.23 6.19
C ALA A 214 7.28 -11.64 5.57
N ALA A 215 6.13 -12.26 5.28
CA ALA A 215 6.10 -13.55 4.59
C ALA A 215 6.66 -13.46 3.15
N ALA A 216 6.27 -12.44 2.39
CA ALA A 216 6.80 -12.22 1.04
C ALA A 216 8.31 -11.99 1.04
N HIS A 217 8.82 -11.21 2.00
CA HIS A 217 10.25 -11.01 2.18
C HIS A 217 10.96 -12.32 2.57
N SER A 218 10.39 -13.12 3.48
CA SER A 218 10.95 -14.42 3.88
C SER A 218 11.11 -15.37 2.69
N LEU A 219 10.11 -15.42 1.80
CA LEU A 219 10.15 -16.26 0.60
C LEU A 219 11.13 -15.75 -0.47
N LYS A 220 11.32 -14.43 -0.58
CA LYS A 220 12.19 -13.78 -1.56
C LYS A 220 12.98 -12.60 -0.94
N PRO A 221 14.03 -12.88 -0.13
CA PRO A 221 14.77 -11.84 0.57
C PRO A 221 15.53 -10.89 -0.37
N ASN A 222 15.94 -11.38 -1.53
CA ASN A 222 16.73 -10.63 -2.52
C ASN A 222 15.92 -9.51 -3.24
N TYR A 223 14.61 -9.42 -3.02
CA TYR A 223 13.77 -8.38 -3.60
C TYR A 223 13.84 -7.11 -2.74
N SER A 224 14.60 -6.11 -3.20
CA SER A 224 14.80 -4.83 -2.51
C SER A 224 13.49 -4.12 -2.15
N VAL A 225 12.46 -4.26 -3.00
CA VAL A 225 11.12 -3.72 -2.75
C VAL A 225 10.51 -4.32 -1.49
N TYR A 226 10.66 -5.64 -1.27
CA TYR A 226 10.12 -6.32 -0.09
C TYR A 226 10.88 -5.92 1.17
N HIS A 227 12.20 -5.81 1.07
CA HIS A 227 13.03 -5.32 2.17
C HIS A 227 12.62 -3.90 2.60
N SER A 228 12.41 -3.00 1.63
CA SER A 228 12.00 -1.62 1.89
C SER A 228 10.61 -1.55 2.53
N ALA A 229 9.66 -2.32 2.01
CA ALA A 229 8.31 -2.40 2.58
C ALA A 229 8.33 -3.00 3.99
N LEU A 230 9.11 -4.06 4.22
CA LEU A 230 9.25 -4.67 5.54
C LEU A 230 9.79 -3.67 6.56
N ARG A 231 10.79 -2.86 6.20
CA ARG A 231 11.33 -1.83 7.09
C ARG A 231 10.25 -0.82 7.55
N LEU A 232 9.25 -0.54 6.71
CA LEU A 232 8.13 0.35 7.07
C LEU A 232 7.16 -0.31 8.05
N VAL A 233 6.84 -1.59 7.84
CA VAL A 233 5.75 -2.28 8.55
C VAL A 233 6.25 -3.18 9.68
N ARG A 234 7.56 -3.38 9.87
CA ARG A 234 8.12 -4.31 10.86
C ARG A 234 7.65 -4.02 12.28
N SER A 235 7.51 -2.74 12.65
CA SER A 235 7.01 -2.35 13.98
C SER A 235 5.52 -2.64 14.19
N MET A 236 4.79 -2.99 13.12
CA MET A 236 3.38 -3.38 13.18
C MET A 236 3.20 -4.88 13.44
N LEU A 237 4.29 -5.67 13.41
CA LEU A 237 4.29 -7.06 13.87
C LEU A 237 4.29 -7.12 15.40
N PRO A 238 3.65 -8.13 16.01
CA PRO A 238 3.72 -8.37 17.44
C PRO A 238 5.06 -9.02 17.84
N LEU A 239 6.18 -8.33 17.62
CA LEU A 239 7.53 -8.83 17.89
C LEU A 239 7.67 -9.32 19.36
N PRO A 240 8.40 -10.42 19.62
CA PRO A 240 9.18 -11.24 18.69
C PRO A 240 8.37 -12.31 17.93
N TYR A 241 7.06 -12.16 17.85
CA TYR A 241 6.15 -13.11 17.22
C TYR A 241 5.70 -12.63 15.83
N PHE A 242 5.30 -13.60 15.01
CA PHE A 242 4.72 -13.35 13.70
C PHE A 242 3.25 -12.95 13.80
N LYS A 243 2.48 -13.63 14.66
CA LYS A 243 1.11 -13.25 15.04
C LYS A 243 0.87 -13.50 16.52
N ALA A 244 0.07 -12.65 17.15
CA ALA A 244 -0.43 -12.84 18.49
C ALA A 244 -1.92 -12.51 18.53
N GLY A 245 -2.66 -13.14 19.42
CA GLY A 245 -4.09 -12.90 19.57
C GLY A 245 -4.73 -13.87 20.55
N TYR A 246 -6.05 -13.79 20.68
CA TYR A 246 -6.80 -14.69 21.55
C TYR A 246 -7.47 -15.78 20.74
N LEU A 247 -7.43 -16.99 21.27
CA LEU A 247 -8.18 -18.15 20.82
C LEU A 247 -8.72 -18.89 22.04
N THR A 248 -9.85 -19.54 21.86
CA THR A 248 -10.42 -20.43 22.85
C THR A 248 -10.00 -21.85 22.51
N ALA A 249 -9.42 -22.54 23.48
CA ALA A 249 -8.95 -23.91 23.33
C ALA A 249 -9.46 -24.79 24.45
N GLN A 250 -9.55 -26.09 24.18
CA GLN A 250 -9.80 -27.08 25.22
C GLN A 250 -8.57 -27.20 26.15
N PRO A 251 -8.77 -27.53 27.44
CA PRO A 251 -7.68 -27.91 28.33
C PRO A 251 -6.98 -29.16 27.80
N ALA A 252 -5.66 -29.14 27.67
CA ALA A 252 -4.90 -30.22 27.02
C ALA A 252 -4.89 -31.57 27.78
N HIS A 253 -5.52 -31.64 28.96
CA HIS A 253 -5.66 -32.87 29.75
C HIS A 253 -6.97 -33.61 29.49
N ILE A 254 -7.90 -33.04 28.71
CA ILE A 254 -9.25 -33.59 28.49
C ILE A 254 -9.46 -33.80 26.98
N PRO A 255 -9.67 -35.05 26.50
CA PRO A 255 -9.82 -35.34 25.07
C PRO A 255 -11.06 -34.70 24.42
N ILE A 256 -12.16 -34.60 25.17
CA ILE A 256 -13.40 -33.96 24.77
C ILE A 256 -13.90 -33.17 25.98
N ALA A 257 -13.55 -31.90 26.06
CA ALA A 257 -13.96 -31.03 27.16
C ALA A 257 -15.36 -30.44 26.89
N PRO A 258 -16.28 -30.45 27.88
CA PRO A 258 -17.54 -29.74 27.73
C PRO A 258 -17.28 -28.25 27.52
N HIS A 259 -18.17 -27.54 26.82
CA HIS A 259 -17.94 -26.15 26.40
C HIS A 259 -17.58 -25.20 27.55
N LYS A 260 -18.09 -25.44 28.77
CA LYS A 260 -17.77 -24.67 29.98
C LYS A 260 -16.28 -24.70 30.37
N ASP A 261 -15.55 -25.72 29.95
CA ASP A 261 -14.16 -25.93 30.33
C ASP A 261 -13.19 -25.37 29.28
N TRP A 262 -13.70 -24.94 28.11
CA TRP A 262 -12.92 -24.27 27.09
C TRP A 262 -12.48 -22.89 27.58
N GLN A 263 -11.19 -22.59 27.44
CA GLN A 263 -10.60 -21.38 28.02
C GLN A 263 -10.07 -20.46 26.93
N ARG A 264 -10.59 -19.23 26.91
CA ARG A 264 -10.05 -18.15 26.09
C ARG A 264 -8.68 -17.74 26.62
N SER A 265 -7.66 -17.97 25.82
CA SER A 265 -6.26 -17.76 26.17
C SER A 265 -5.54 -16.98 25.09
N GLN A 266 -4.39 -16.41 25.42
CA GLN A 266 -3.55 -15.75 24.42
C GLN A 266 -2.69 -16.82 23.73
N PHE A 267 -2.60 -16.71 22.41
CA PHE A 267 -1.76 -17.53 21.56
C PHE A 267 -0.77 -16.64 20.81
N VAL A 268 0.41 -17.19 20.56
CA VAL A 268 1.46 -16.58 19.76
C VAL A 268 1.94 -17.58 18.72
N LEU A 269 2.24 -17.08 17.53
CA LEU A 269 2.80 -17.84 16.41
C LEU A 269 4.16 -17.23 16.09
N ASN A 270 5.21 -18.04 16.20
CA ASN A 270 6.55 -17.68 15.74
C ASN A 270 6.92 -18.52 14.51
N HIS A 271 8.21 -18.62 14.19
CA HIS A 271 8.70 -19.41 13.05
C HIS A 271 8.78 -20.92 13.34
N GLU A 272 8.62 -21.34 14.60
CA GLU A 272 8.72 -22.73 15.06
C GLU A 272 7.36 -23.38 15.31
N GLY A 273 6.38 -22.63 15.81
CA GLY A 273 5.09 -23.18 16.24
C GLY A 273 4.08 -22.15 16.71
N LEU A 274 2.83 -22.62 16.87
CA LEU A 274 1.76 -21.95 17.58
C LEU A 274 1.79 -22.37 19.05
N GLN A 275 1.77 -21.42 19.98
CA GLN A 275 1.92 -21.69 21.41
C GLN A 275 0.91 -20.88 22.23
N GLN A 276 0.29 -21.53 23.21
CA GLN A 276 -0.52 -20.87 24.23
C GLN A 276 0.38 -20.19 25.25
N VAL A 277 0.17 -18.91 25.50
CA VAL A 277 0.96 -18.12 26.47
C VAL A 277 0.45 -18.36 27.88
N SER A 278 1.36 -18.69 28.81
CA SER A 278 1.01 -18.87 30.22
C SER A 278 0.65 -17.54 30.89
N ARG A 279 -0.12 -17.58 31.98
CA ARG A 279 -0.42 -16.37 32.77
C ARG A 279 0.82 -15.76 33.43
N VAL A 280 1.90 -16.54 33.62
CA VAL A 280 3.15 -16.09 34.26
C VAL A 280 4.00 -15.27 33.29
N ASP A 281 4.04 -15.65 32.01
CA ASP A 281 4.82 -14.95 30.97
C ASP A 281 4.27 -13.56 30.62
N LYS A 282 2.98 -13.31 30.91
CA LYS A 282 2.37 -11.98 30.77
C LYS A 282 3.02 -10.92 31.67
N HIS A 283 3.52 -11.31 32.84
CA HIS A 283 4.15 -10.36 33.79
C HIS A 283 5.63 -10.09 33.47
N LEU A 284 6.36 -11.06 32.90
CA LEU A 284 7.77 -10.92 32.55
C LEU A 284 8.01 -10.00 31.35
N SER A 285 7.05 -9.93 30.41
CA SER A 285 7.13 -9.02 29.25
C SER A 285 6.78 -7.57 29.57
N GLN A 286 6.19 -7.28 30.74
CA GLN A 286 5.73 -5.93 31.11
C GLN A 286 6.58 -5.25 32.20
N ASN A 287 7.47 -5.97 32.90
CA ASN A 287 8.33 -5.39 33.95
C ASN A 287 9.71 -6.08 34.02
N PRO A 288 10.83 -5.41 33.67
CA PRO A 288 12.17 -6.01 33.75
C PRO A 288 12.82 -5.90 35.15
N SER A 289 12.06 -5.70 36.22
CA SER A 289 12.61 -5.59 37.58
C SER A 289 11.74 -6.27 38.63
N GLY A 290 12.16 -7.44 39.12
CA GLY A 290 11.53 -8.10 40.26
C GLY A 290 12.07 -9.52 40.49
N ARG A 291 12.65 -9.73 41.66
CA ARG A 291 13.34 -10.98 42.08
C ARG A 291 12.45 -12.22 42.03
N SER A 292 13.09 -13.33 41.68
CA SER A 292 12.62 -14.71 41.82
C SER A 292 12.10 -15.00 43.23
N GLN A 293 10.84 -15.43 43.33
CA GLN A 293 10.38 -16.31 44.38
C GLN A 293 9.50 -17.40 43.78
N GLY A 294 9.82 -18.64 44.14
CA GLY A 294 9.25 -19.85 43.59
C GLY A 294 7.75 -19.98 43.83
N SER A 295 7.05 -20.45 42.81
CA SER A 295 5.66 -20.91 42.86
C SER A 295 5.59 -22.35 42.31
N PRO A 296 4.66 -23.18 42.83
CA PRO A 296 4.68 -24.64 42.66
C PRO A 296 4.47 -25.08 41.20
N PRO A 297 4.81 -26.33 40.85
CA PRO A 297 4.72 -26.82 39.47
C PRO A 297 3.24 -27.00 39.11
N VAL A 298 2.63 -25.98 38.52
CA VAL A 298 1.36 -26.13 37.82
C VAL A 298 1.70 -26.63 36.43
N ASP A 299 1.81 -27.95 36.32
CA ASP A 299 1.94 -28.67 35.06
C ASP A 299 0.60 -28.61 34.30
N LYS A 300 0.25 -27.42 33.80
CA LYS A 300 -0.82 -27.23 32.82
C LYS A 300 -0.17 -27.40 31.47
N SER A 301 -0.46 -28.50 30.79
CA SER A 301 0.00 -28.70 29.42
C SER A 301 -0.56 -27.57 28.56
N LEU A 302 0.30 -26.63 28.20
CA LEU A 302 -0.06 -25.53 27.31
C LEU A 302 -0.21 -26.12 25.90
N VAL A 303 -1.24 -25.69 25.17
CA VAL A 303 -1.40 -26.10 23.78
C VAL A 303 -0.21 -25.58 22.99
N LYS A 304 0.56 -26.50 22.42
CA LYS A 304 1.71 -26.22 21.56
C LYS A 304 1.60 -27.05 20.29
N VAL A 305 1.77 -26.39 19.14
CA VAL A 305 1.76 -27.02 17.82
C VAL A 305 3.01 -26.60 17.09
N ASP A 306 3.94 -27.52 16.90
CA ASP A 306 5.14 -27.25 16.10
C ASP A 306 4.77 -27.22 14.62
N ILE A 307 5.33 -26.26 13.86
CA ILE A 307 5.04 -26.08 12.42
C ILE A 307 5.38 -27.35 11.62
N ARG A 308 6.38 -28.11 12.08
CA ARG A 308 6.84 -29.35 11.44
C ARG A 308 5.81 -30.47 11.52
N ASP A 309 4.93 -30.41 12.52
CA ASP A 309 3.94 -31.45 12.81
C ASP A 309 2.62 -31.18 12.09
N ILE A 310 2.42 -29.99 11.52
CA ILE A 310 1.20 -29.59 10.83
C ILE A 310 1.07 -30.35 9.51
N VAL A 311 -0.04 -31.07 9.36
CA VAL A 311 -0.45 -31.75 8.12
C VAL A 311 -1.41 -30.85 7.33
N SER A 312 -2.37 -30.23 8.02
CA SER A 312 -3.46 -29.48 7.40
C SER A 312 -3.99 -28.40 8.36
N VAL A 313 -4.50 -27.30 7.81
CA VAL A 313 -5.16 -26.23 8.59
C VAL A 313 -6.40 -25.79 7.85
N SER A 314 -7.56 -25.84 8.51
CA SER A 314 -8.85 -25.53 7.90
C SER A 314 -9.80 -24.82 8.86
N ALA A 315 -10.71 -24.02 8.32
CA ALA A 315 -11.86 -23.56 9.07
C ALA A 315 -12.79 -24.75 9.35
N CYS A 316 -13.31 -24.83 10.58
CA CYS A 316 -14.10 -25.95 11.07
C CYS A 316 -15.49 -25.45 11.49
N ALA A 317 -16.52 -26.17 11.06
CA ALA A 317 -17.92 -25.93 11.43
C ALA A 317 -18.49 -27.13 12.22
N ASP A 318 -17.66 -27.74 13.06
CA ASP A 318 -18.06 -28.85 13.92
C ASP A 318 -18.98 -28.34 15.04
N LEU A 319 -20.16 -28.96 15.15
CA LEU A 319 -21.20 -28.62 16.11
C LEU A 319 -20.80 -28.93 17.56
N THR A 320 -19.73 -29.70 17.76
CA THR A 320 -19.15 -29.98 19.07
C THR A 320 -18.28 -28.83 19.58
N LEU A 321 -17.94 -27.84 18.74
CA LEU A 321 -17.17 -26.67 19.15
C LEU A 321 -18.05 -25.64 19.88
N PRO A 322 -17.49 -24.90 20.86
CA PRO A 322 -18.17 -23.74 21.44
C PRO A 322 -18.51 -22.68 20.38
N GLN A 323 -19.41 -21.77 20.75
CA GLN A 323 -19.78 -20.66 19.89
C GLN A 323 -18.55 -19.85 19.43
N GLY A 324 -18.44 -19.66 18.12
CA GLY A 324 -17.37 -18.88 17.49
C GLY A 324 -17.02 -19.44 16.11
N ALA A 325 -15.88 -19.02 15.58
CA ALA A 325 -15.36 -19.50 14.30
C ALA A 325 -14.30 -20.57 14.55
N GLY A 326 -14.60 -21.83 14.20
CA GLY A 326 -13.73 -22.98 14.47
C GLY A 326 -12.51 -23.06 13.55
N LEU A 327 -11.40 -23.50 14.10
CA LEU A 327 -10.12 -23.79 13.42
C LEU A 327 -9.73 -25.22 13.75
N CYS A 328 -9.48 -26.04 12.74
CA CYS A 328 -8.87 -27.35 12.89
C CYS A 328 -7.43 -27.30 12.37
N ILE A 329 -6.48 -27.72 13.19
CA ILE A 329 -5.09 -27.95 12.81
C ILE A 329 -4.85 -29.45 12.94
N ASP A 330 -4.79 -30.14 11.80
CA ASP A 330 -4.45 -31.55 11.76
C ASP A 330 -2.93 -31.67 11.91
N THR A 331 -2.50 -32.43 12.92
CA THR A 331 -1.09 -32.74 13.15
C THR A 331 -0.82 -34.23 13.00
N ILE A 332 0.45 -34.62 12.91
CA ILE A 332 0.85 -36.04 12.96
C ILE A 332 0.41 -36.75 14.26
N ASN A 333 0.16 -35.99 15.33
CA ASN A 333 -0.26 -36.49 16.64
C ASN A 333 -1.78 -36.45 16.84
N GLY A 334 -2.53 -36.01 15.81
CA GLY A 334 -3.99 -35.85 15.86
C GLY A 334 -4.45 -34.40 15.64
N PRO A 335 -5.77 -34.20 15.49
CA PRO A 335 -6.36 -32.89 15.25
C PRO A 335 -6.39 -32.04 16.53
N ILE A 336 -6.11 -30.75 16.38
CA ILE A 336 -6.23 -29.74 17.43
C ILE A 336 -7.28 -28.72 17.02
N TYR A 337 -8.28 -28.54 17.87
CA TYR A 337 -9.38 -27.61 17.64
C TYR A 337 -9.21 -26.34 18.47
N LEU A 338 -9.38 -25.21 17.80
CA LEU A 338 -9.34 -23.87 18.39
C LEU A 338 -10.55 -23.08 17.90
N VAL A 339 -11.01 -22.12 18.69
CA VAL A 339 -12.15 -21.26 18.32
C VAL A 339 -11.73 -19.80 18.40
N ALA A 340 -11.91 -19.06 17.31
CA ALA A 340 -11.74 -17.62 17.27
C ALA A 340 -13.07 -16.91 17.56
N ASP A 341 -13.00 -15.72 18.15
CA ASP A 341 -14.19 -14.92 18.50
C ASP A 341 -15.01 -14.51 17.26
N THR A 342 -14.35 -14.33 16.10
CA THR A 342 -14.98 -13.93 14.83
C THR A 342 -14.38 -14.67 13.64
N TRP A 343 -15.11 -14.73 12.53
CA TRP A 343 -14.64 -15.31 11.27
C TRP A 343 -13.44 -14.53 10.69
N GLU A 344 -13.42 -13.21 10.85
CA GLU A 344 -12.30 -12.36 10.42
C GLU A 344 -11.02 -12.70 11.19
N SER A 345 -11.12 -12.89 12.51
CA SER A 345 -10.01 -13.32 13.36
C SER A 345 -9.52 -14.71 12.96
N LEU A 346 -10.46 -15.65 12.71
CA LEU A 346 -10.15 -16.99 12.21
C LEU A 346 -9.34 -16.93 10.91
N TYR A 347 -9.78 -16.15 9.91
CA TYR A 347 -9.06 -16.03 8.64
C TYR A 347 -7.67 -15.44 8.84
N GLY A 348 -7.50 -14.47 9.75
CA GLY A 348 -6.18 -13.93 10.09
C GLY A 348 -5.24 -14.99 10.70
N TRP A 349 -5.75 -15.88 11.55
CA TRP A 349 -4.98 -17.00 12.10
C TRP A 349 -4.65 -18.05 11.05
N LEU A 350 -5.63 -18.45 10.25
CA LEU A 350 -5.48 -19.44 9.19
C LEU A 350 -4.49 -18.97 8.12
N ASP A 351 -4.56 -17.71 7.71
CA ASP A 351 -3.62 -17.11 6.78
C ASP A 351 -2.20 -17.11 7.39
N ALA A 352 -2.05 -16.67 8.65
CA ALA A 352 -0.73 -16.62 9.30
C ALA A 352 -0.08 -17.99 9.45
N ILE A 353 -0.81 -19.01 9.93
CA ILE A 353 -0.28 -20.37 10.10
C ILE A 353 0.14 -20.96 8.76
N ARG A 354 -0.69 -20.80 7.71
CA ARG A 354 -0.36 -21.28 6.37
C ARG A 354 0.88 -20.58 5.79
N LEU A 355 1.04 -19.28 6.03
CA LEU A 355 2.23 -18.53 5.59
C LEU A 355 3.49 -19.05 6.30
N VAL A 356 3.46 -19.23 7.62
CA VAL A 356 4.60 -19.77 8.38
C VAL A 356 4.93 -21.19 7.90
N TYR A 357 3.94 -22.06 7.76
CA TYR A 357 4.13 -23.41 7.23
C TYR A 357 4.75 -23.40 5.83
N THR A 358 4.28 -22.50 4.95
CA THR A 358 4.83 -22.38 3.59
C THR A 358 6.30 -21.93 3.62
N ILE A 359 6.64 -20.97 4.47
CA ILE A 359 8.02 -20.50 4.65
C ILE A 359 8.91 -21.64 5.17
N PHE A 360 8.42 -22.41 6.14
CA PHE A 360 9.09 -23.61 6.64
C PHE A 360 9.30 -24.66 5.55
N ALA A 361 8.26 -25.02 4.81
CA ALA A 361 8.32 -26.00 3.72
C ALA A 361 9.26 -25.57 2.58
N ARG A 362 9.51 -24.26 2.42
CA ARG A 362 10.49 -23.71 1.47
C ARG A 362 11.91 -23.58 2.04
N GLY A 363 12.16 -24.02 3.28
CA GLY A 363 13.46 -23.94 3.94
C GLY A 363 13.89 -22.50 4.22
N LYS A 364 12.94 -21.64 4.60
CA LYS A 364 13.16 -20.20 4.83
C LYS A 364 12.83 -19.76 6.25
N SER A 365 12.69 -20.70 7.19
CA SER A 365 12.37 -20.41 8.60
C SER A 365 13.37 -19.48 9.27
N ASP A 366 14.68 -19.63 9.00
CA ASP A 366 15.73 -18.79 9.61
C ASP A 366 15.60 -17.32 9.21
N ILE A 367 15.13 -17.05 7.99
CA ILE A 367 14.89 -15.67 7.52
C ILE A 367 13.71 -15.08 8.29
N LEU A 368 12.62 -15.84 8.43
CA LEU A 368 11.48 -15.39 9.24
C LEU A 368 11.87 -15.16 10.70
N ALA A 369 12.69 -16.06 11.27
CA ALA A 369 13.26 -15.92 12.60
C ALA A 369 14.01 -14.60 12.75
N GLY A 370 14.92 -14.28 11.81
CA GLY A 370 15.67 -13.02 11.82
C GLY A 370 14.76 -11.79 11.73
N ILE A 371 13.69 -11.83 10.92
CA ILE A 371 12.73 -10.71 10.81
C ILE A 371 12.05 -10.42 12.16
N ILE A 372 11.56 -11.47 12.83
CA ILE A 372 10.75 -11.34 14.05
C ILE A 372 11.61 -11.17 15.31
N THR A 373 12.84 -11.68 15.35
CA THR A 373 13.70 -11.59 16.54
C THR A 373 14.68 -10.41 16.52
N GLY A 374 15.08 -9.91 15.35
CA GLY A 374 15.99 -8.77 15.22
C GLY A 374 17.32 -9.11 14.61
#